data_AF-A0A100W845-F1
#
_entry.id   AF-A0A100W845-F1
#
_cell.length_a   1.000
_cell.length_b   1.000
_cell.length_c   1.000
_cell.angle_alpha   90.00
_cell.angle_beta   90.00
_cell.angle_gamma   90.00
#
_symmetry.space_group_name_H-M   'P 1'
#
loop_
_entity.id
_entity.type
_entity.pdbx_description
1 polymer ?
#
loop_
_entity_poly.entity_id
_entity_poly.type
_entity_poly.pdbx_seq_one_letter_code
_entity_poly.pdbx_strand_id
1 'polypeptide(L)'
;MTVQQCQEPTAEVDLPALAIEVAGRTFIAEPGQGAVLIGRVPPAHIRITAPAISRTHLRIEPIGRQWVTSDDDTRNGTFLDGDRIESLPLPSPLTEAVTLHMGAADGIEVRIRRAAPDERAGTADGLAACADDDLDDIADADGVHTLTGEVDLSIARAGAAVAARREQLGLSQRKLADERIVSQSQLVKFERGEHWPRQSTLTRIEGYLDWSPGTIARIRAGAPAPDAESTEVLSPTVQVGVLIDASEIALRQLLARAAGLPSASSPQFGAEIAPMLAELRRLERGISGTAATSPGRPEVARLLSQIRLTTEDLADIAARAPAATLGQRLTAVRTRSRLSLAEVAAASGTDIDTVTAAEAERPLSAQARVAIEQFIAVVGAR
;
A
#
# COMPACT_ATOMS: atom_id res chain seq x y z
N MET A 1 -34.68 32.96 46.24
CA MET A 1 -35.65 32.80 45.13
C MET A 1 -34.85 32.44 43.89
N THR A 2 -35.09 31.22 43.45
CA THR A 2 -34.51 30.51 42.30
C THR A 2 -34.72 31.29 41.00
N VAL A 3 -33.71 31.33 40.13
CA VAL A 3 -33.95 31.43 38.69
C VAL A 3 -33.25 30.25 38.05
N GLN A 4 -34.05 29.20 37.90
CA GLN A 4 -33.77 27.96 37.21
C GLN A 4 -33.58 28.31 35.74
N GLN A 5 -32.39 28.08 35.20
CA GLN A 5 -32.20 28.05 33.75
C GLN A 5 -33.03 26.88 33.20
N CYS A 6 -34.06 27.21 32.42
CA CYS A 6 -34.82 26.25 31.66
C CYS A 6 -33.89 25.64 30.61
N GLN A 7 -33.47 24.41 30.88
CA GLN A 7 -32.95 23.48 29.90
C GLN A 7 -34.10 23.20 28.92
N GLU A 8 -33.99 23.70 27.69
CA GLU A 8 -34.90 23.33 26.62
C GLU A 8 -34.70 21.85 26.26
N PRO A 9 -35.78 21.09 26.03
CA PRO A 9 -35.69 19.68 25.70
C PRO A 9 -35.05 19.49 24.32
N THR A 10 -33.96 18.72 24.27
CA THR A 10 -33.29 18.30 23.04
C THR A 10 -34.33 17.62 22.13
N ALA A 11 -34.80 18.35 21.11
CA ALA A 11 -35.64 17.76 20.08
C ALA A 11 -34.86 16.59 19.44
N GLU A 12 -35.39 15.38 19.56
CA GLU A 12 -34.87 14.17 18.92
C GLU A 12 -34.82 14.40 17.40
N VAL A 13 -33.61 14.70 16.92
CA VAL A 13 -33.32 14.83 15.50
C VAL A 13 -33.01 13.42 14.98
N ASP A 14 -33.92 12.86 14.19
CA ASP A 14 -33.77 11.57 13.51
C ASP A 14 -32.69 11.66 12.41
N LEU A 15 -31.43 11.55 12.82
CA LEU A 15 -30.29 11.42 11.93
C LEU A 15 -30.15 9.93 11.56
N PRO A 16 -30.02 9.54 10.29
CA PRO A 16 -29.95 8.12 9.95
C PRO A 16 -28.63 7.51 10.42
N ALA A 17 -28.67 6.28 10.93
CA ALA A 17 -27.44 5.51 11.13
C ALA A 17 -26.75 5.24 9.80
N LEU A 18 -25.41 5.28 9.81
CA LEU A 18 -24.57 5.04 8.63
C LEU A 18 -24.05 3.60 8.63
N ALA A 19 -23.96 3.01 7.45
CA ALA A 19 -23.12 1.85 7.19
C ALA A 19 -21.85 2.35 6.48
N ILE A 20 -20.71 2.11 7.10
CA ILE A 20 -19.38 2.48 6.63
C ILE A 20 -18.70 1.21 6.15
N GLU A 21 -18.49 1.11 4.84
CA GLU A 21 -17.89 -0.04 4.17
C GLU A 21 -16.44 0.27 3.84
N VAL A 22 -15.52 -0.56 4.35
CA VAL A 22 -14.08 -0.44 4.12
C VAL A 22 -13.50 -1.82 3.88
N ALA A 23 -12.89 -2.02 2.71
CA ALA A 23 -12.21 -3.25 2.33
C ALA A 23 -13.03 -4.54 2.61
N GLY A 24 -14.33 -4.51 2.29
CA GLY A 24 -15.24 -5.65 2.46
C GLY A 24 -15.88 -5.77 3.85
N ARG A 25 -15.48 -4.94 4.83
CA ARG A 25 -16.08 -4.90 6.17
C ARG A 25 -17.08 -3.76 6.28
N THR A 26 -18.20 -4.00 6.95
CA THR A 26 -19.24 -3.01 7.22
C THR A 26 -19.31 -2.69 8.70
N PHE A 27 -19.23 -1.40 9.04
CA PHE A 27 -19.35 -0.88 10.40
C PHE A 27 -20.59 0.01 10.50
N ILE A 28 -21.39 -0.15 11.55
CA ILE A 28 -22.64 0.59 11.72
C ILE A 28 -22.43 1.72 12.72
N ALA A 29 -22.66 2.97 12.30
CA ALA A 29 -22.54 4.16 13.12
C ALA A 29 -23.90 4.73 13.46
N GLU A 30 -24.28 4.66 14.73
CA GLU A 30 -25.48 5.31 15.25
C GLU A 30 -25.16 6.77 15.63
N PRO A 31 -26.05 7.74 15.37
CA PRO A 31 -25.83 9.15 15.72
C PRO A 31 -25.51 9.35 17.20
N GLY A 32 -26.13 8.55 18.08
CA GLY A 32 -25.91 8.61 19.53
C GLY A 32 -24.50 8.18 19.98
N GLN A 33 -23.71 7.56 19.12
CA GLN A 33 -22.33 7.13 19.42
C GLN A 33 -21.29 8.25 19.20
N GLY A 34 -21.71 9.38 18.63
CA GLY A 34 -20.83 10.54 18.38
C GLY A 34 -19.89 10.32 17.19
N ALA A 35 -18.70 10.93 17.26
CA ALA A 35 -17.74 10.90 16.16
C ALA A 35 -17.13 9.51 15.95
N VAL A 36 -17.18 9.01 14.72
CA VAL A 36 -16.49 7.80 14.27
C VAL A 36 -15.12 8.17 13.71
N LEU A 37 -14.07 7.56 14.25
CA LEU A 37 -12.69 7.80 13.83
C LEU A 37 -12.18 6.61 13.01
N ILE A 38 -11.67 6.89 11.81
CA ILE A 38 -10.99 5.93 10.95
C ILE A 38 -9.52 6.32 10.87
N GLY A 39 -8.61 5.37 11.06
CA GLY A 39 -7.19 5.65 11.10
C GLY A 39 -6.33 4.42 11.34
N ARG A 40 -5.02 4.60 11.46
CA ARG A 40 -4.06 3.48 11.51
C ARG A 40 -3.89 2.86 12.89
N VAL A 41 -4.12 3.63 13.95
CA VAL A 41 -3.86 3.22 15.35
C VAL A 41 -4.93 3.82 16.28
N PRO A 42 -5.05 3.37 17.54
CA PRO A 42 -5.90 4.03 18.52
C PRO A 42 -5.59 5.55 18.61
N PRO A 43 -6.60 6.43 18.75
CA PRO A 43 -7.99 6.14 19.15
C PRO A 43 -8.96 5.83 17.98
N ALA A 44 -8.48 5.50 16.78
CA ALA A 44 -9.36 5.12 15.68
C ALA A 44 -10.26 3.91 16.04
N HIS A 45 -11.57 4.05 15.81
CA HIS A 45 -12.56 2.99 15.98
C HIS A 45 -12.42 1.96 14.85
N ILE A 46 -12.32 2.42 13.61
CA ILE A 46 -12.04 1.59 12.44
C ILE A 46 -10.55 1.69 12.12
N ARG A 47 -9.80 0.63 12.40
CA ARG A 47 -8.34 0.61 12.26
C ARG A 47 -7.91 0.04 10.92
N ILE A 48 -7.11 0.77 10.15
CA ILE A 48 -6.55 0.35 8.87
C ILE A 48 -5.03 0.44 8.95
N THR A 49 -4.35 -0.69 9.05
CA THR A 49 -2.91 -0.75 9.40
C THR A 49 -1.94 -0.33 8.26
N ALA A 50 -2.47 0.20 7.16
CA ALA A 50 -1.70 0.58 5.98
C ALA A 50 -0.83 1.83 6.20
N PRO A 51 0.44 1.85 5.75
CA PRO A 51 1.35 3.01 5.94
C PRO A 51 0.84 4.32 5.35
N ALA A 52 0.00 4.26 4.31
CA ALA A 52 -0.59 5.42 3.67
C ALA A 52 -1.66 6.12 4.53
N ILE A 53 -2.13 5.46 5.60
CA ILE A 53 -3.18 5.96 6.49
C ILE A 53 -2.56 6.61 7.74
N SER A 54 -3.07 7.80 8.08
CA SER A 54 -2.68 8.56 9.27
C SER A 54 -3.20 7.89 10.54
N ARG A 55 -2.63 8.25 11.70
CA ARG A 55 -3.04 7.67 13.00
C ARG A 55 -4.54 7.84 13.25
N THR A 56 -5.02 9.05 13.06
CA THR A 56 -6.42 9.42 12.83
C THR A 56 -6.44 10.04 11.44
N HIS A 57 -7.28 9.55 10.52
CA HIS A 57 -7.26 9.97 9.13
C HIS A 57 -8.58 10.63 8.74
N LEU A 58 -9.68 9.91 8.94
CA LEU A 58 -11.02 10.41 8.65
C LEU A 58 -11.85 10.44 9.93
N ARG A 59 -12.52 11.56 10.17
CA ARG A 59 -13.52 11.71 11.24
C ARG A 59 -14.89 11.86 10.59
N ILE A 60 -15.86 11.10 11.06
CA ILE A 60 -17.26 11.16 10.61
C ILE A 60 -18.10 11.48 11.83
N GLU A 61 -18.69 12.66 11.91
CA GLU A 61 -19.39 13.10 13.11
C GLU A 61 -20.75 13.73 12.82
N PRO A 62 -21.73 13.57 13.72
CA PRO A 62 -23.00 14.25 13.61
C PRO A 62 -22.84 15.73 14.02
N ILE A 63 -23.00 16.65 13.05
CA ILE A 63 -23.01 18.09 13.30
C ILE A 63 -24.42 18.62 13.02
N GLY A 64 -25.16 18.95 14.08
CA GLY A 64 -26.55 19.40 13.99
C GLY A 64 -27.45 18.31 13.40
N ARG A 65 -27.96 18.52 12.19
CA ARG A 65 -28.87 17.58 11.49
C ARG A 65 -28.20 16.86 10.32
N GLN A 66 -26.87 16.81 10.28
CA GLN A 66 -26.13 16.24 9.15
C GLN A 66 -24.87 15.52 9.64
N TRP A 67 -24.52 14.43 8.95
CA TRP A 67 -23.21 13.81 9.12
C TRP A 67 -22.18 14.62 8.34
N VAL A 68 -21.04 14.91 8.97
CA VAL A 68 -19.92 15.60 8.33
C VAL A 68 -18.71 14.70 8.39
N THR A 69 -18.06 14.50 7.25
CA THR A 69 -16.77 13.81 7.15
C THR A 69 -15.65 14.84 7.06
N SER A 70 -14.58 14.69 7.83
CA SER A 70 -13.43 15.60 7.84
C SER A 70 -12.10 14.85 7.83
N ASP A 71 -11.17 15.36 7.02
CA ASP A 71 -9.77 14.93 7.02
C ASP A 71 -9.06 15.51 8.25
N ASP A 72 -8.44 14.66 9.08
CA ASP A 72 -7.79 15.07 10.33
C ASP A 72 -6.34 15.53 10.09
N ASP A 73 -6.17 16.56 9.24
CA ASP A 73 -4.87 17.12 8.80
C ASP A 73 -3.87 16.05 8.36
N THR A 74 -4.30 15.24 7.39
CA THR A 74 -3.57 14.01 7.05
C THR A 74 -2.45 14.28 6.06
N ARG A 75 -1.35 13.51 6.18
CA ARG A 75 -0.19 13.62 5.29
C ARG A 75 -0.54 13.38 3.82
N ASN A 76 -1.41 12.40 3.60
CA ASN A 76 -1.70 11.90 2.26
C ASN A 76 -3.08 12.31 1.73
N GLY A 77 -3.94 12.89 2.57
CA GLY A 77 -5.25 13.43 2.20
C GLY A 77 -6.37 12.39 2.08
N THR A 78 -7.60 12.90 2.14
CA THR A 78 -8.85 12.22 1.78
C THR A 78 -9.40 12.84 0.51
N PHE A 79 -9.95 12.02 -0.40
CA PHE A 79 -10.38 12.43 -1.73
C PHE A 79 -11.82 12.00 -2.03
N LEU A 80 -12.57 12.83 -2.74
CA LEU A 80 -13.88 12.54 -3.34
C LEU A 80 -13.76 12.79 -4.84
N ASP A 81 -14.12 11.81 -5.67
CA ASP A 81 -14.04 11.89 -7.15
C ASP A 81 -12.65 12.35 -7.68
N GLY A 82 -11.59 12.05 -6.92
CA GLY A 82 -10.21 12.43 -7.22
C GLY A 82 -9.76 13.78 -6.66
N ASP A 83 -10.68 14.61 -6.16
CA ASP A 83 -10.39 15.90 -5.54
C ASP A 83 -10.19 15.78 -4.03
N ARG A 84 -9.14 16.42 -3.50
CA ARG A 84 -8.84 16.39 -2.07
C ARG A 84 -9.87 17.21 -1.29
N ILE A 85 -10.42 16.63 -0.23
CA ILE A 85 -11.37 17.29 0.68
C ILE A 85 -10.74 17.54 2.05
N GLU A 86 -11.12 18.66 2.67
CA GLU A 86 -10.84 18.93 4.10
C GLU A 86 -12.07 18.58 4.95
N SER A 87 -13.26 18.95 4.46
CA SER A 87 -14.53 18.65 5.09
C SER A 87 -15.61 18.51 4.03
N LEU A 88 -16.48 17.52 4.21
CA LEU A 88 -17.60 17.21 3.34
C LEU A 88 -18.84 16.91 4.19
N PRO A 89 -19.88 17.75 4.14
CA PRO A 89 -21.16 17.43 4.74
C PRO A 89 -21.92 16.42 3.85
N LEU A 90 -22.27 15.25 4.38
CA LEU A 90 -22.93 14.18 3.62
C LEU A 90 -24.36 14.59 3.23
N PRO A 91 -24.85 14.26 2.02
CA PRO A 91 -26.20 14.63 1.58
C PRO A 91 -27.28 14.27 2.60
N SER A 92 -28.26 15.16 2.77
CA SER A 92 -29.44 14.93 3.62
C SER A 92 -30.71 15.19 2.80
N PRO A 93 -31.50 14.15 2.47
CA PRO A 93 -31.33 12.74 2.85
C PRO A 93 -30.20 12.02 2.09
N LEU A 94 -29.49 11.12 2.78
CA LEU A 94 -28.48 10.25 2.17
C LEU A 94 -29.19 9.13 1.38
N THR A 95 -29.50 9.43 0.12
CA THR A 95 -30.22 8.54 -0.81
C THR A 95 -29.27 7.63 -1.59
N GLU A 96 -28.09 8.15 -1.94
CA GLU A 96 -27.02 7.43 -2.61
C GLU A 96 -25.82 7.25 -1.67
N ALA A 97 -25.00 6.26 -1.95
CA ALA A 97 -23.77 6.04 -1.20
C ALA A 97 -22.69 7.03 -1.66
N VAL A 98 -21.93 7.58 -0.71
CA VAL A 98 -20.79 8.45 -0.96
C VAL A 98 -19.52 7.62 -0.86
N THR A 99 -18.68 7.65 -1.89
CA THR A 99 -17.40 6.94 -1.93
C THR A 99 -16.25 7.92 -1.75
N LEU A 100 -15.44 7.73 -0.70
CA LEU A 100 -14.23 8.48 -0.42
C LEU A 100 -13.00 7.59 -0.60
N HIS A 101 -11.86 8.19 -0.94
CA HIS A 101 -10.58 7.50 -1.00
C HIS A 101 -9.60 8.12 0.00
N MET A 102 -8.92 7.29 0.78
CA MET A 102 -7.95 7.73 1.78
C MET A 102 -6.52 7.41 1.35
N GLY A 103 -5.62 8.37 1.55
CA GLY A 103 -4.18 8.21 1.32
C GLY A 103 -3.72 8.41 -0.12
N ALA A 104 -4.63 8.44 -1.09
CA ALA A 104 -4.42 8.85 -2.48
C ALA A 104 -5.80 9.01 -3.15
N ALA A 105 -5.83 9.64 -4.34
CA ALA A 105 -7.06 9.80 -5.13
C ALA A 105 -7.68 8.44 -5.54
N ASP A 106 -6.85 7.43 -5.77
CA ASP A 106 -7.18 6.02 -6.03
C ASP A 106 -6.84 5.14 -4.81
N GLY A 107 -6.85 5.74 -3.61
CA GLY A 107 -6.43 5.14 -2.36
C GLY A 107 -7.43 4.14 -1.79
N ILE A 108 -7.45 4.00 -0.46
CA ILE A 108 -8.33 3.05 0.20
C ILE A 108 -9.77 3.58 0.15
N GLU A 109 -10.63 2.83 -0.54
CA GLU A 109 -12.04 3.15 -0.69
C GLU A 109 -12.79 3.00 0.65
N VAL A 110 -13.55 4.03 1.00
CA VAL A 110 -14.50 4.09 2.11
C VAL A 110 -15.84 4.48 1.54
N ARG A 111 -16.79 3.55 1.53
CA ARG A 111 -18.15 3.79 1.02
C ARG A 111 -19.11 3.99 2.19
N ILE A 112 -19.79 5.11 2.19
CA ILE A 112 -20.71 5.52 3.26
C ILE A 112 -22.13 5.53 2.70
N ARG A 113 -23.03 4.77 3.31
CA ARG A 113 -24.45 4.74 2.96
C ARG A 113 -25.32 4.77 4.19
N ARG A 114 -26.64 4.90 3.98
CA ARG A 114 -27.62 4.68 5.05
C ARG A 114 -27.62 3.19 5.44
N ALA A 115 -27.57 2.91 6.75
CA ALA A 115 -27.74 1.55 7.26
C ALA A 115 -29.20 1.08 7.09
N ALA A 116 -29.37 -0.17 6.67
CA ALA A 116 -30.68 -0.82 6.58
C ALA A 116 -31.21 -1.16 7.99
N PRO A 117 -32.54 -1.22 8.19
CA PRO A 117 -33.12 -1.56 9.50
C PRO A 117 -32.61 -2.88 10.09
N ASP A 118 -32.42 -3.91 9.26
CA ASP A 118 -31.95 -5.24 9.69
C ASP A 118 -30.49 -5.21 10.18
N GLU A 119 -29.66 -4.32 9.62
CA GLU A 119 -28.27 -4.12 10.06
C GLU A 119 -28.19 -3.43 11.44
N ARG A 120 -29.23 -2.66 11.80
CA ARG A 120 -29.36 -2.05 13.13
C ARG A 120 -29.89 -3.02 14.18
N ALA A 121 -30.72 -3.98 13.79
CA ALA A 121 -31.29 -4.97 14.74
C ALA A 121 -30.23 -5.98 15.24
N GLY A 122 -29.23 -6.28 14.41
CA GLY A 122 -28.15 -7.22 14.75
C GLY A 122 -27.17 -6.77 15.84
N THR A 123 -27.24 -5.51 16.31
CA THR A 123 -26.43 -5.01 17.44
C THR A 123 -27.13 -5.16 18.80
N ALA A 124 -28.43 -5.49 18.83
CA ALA A 124 -29.23 -5.46 20.05
C ALA A 124 -29.67 -6.85 20.58
N ASP A 125 -29.63 -7.92 19.78
CA ASP A 125 -30.36 -9.18 20.10
C ASP A 125 -29.48 -10.39 20.52
N GLY A 126 -28.27 -10.15 21.03
CA GLY A 126 -27.28 -11.21 21.31
C GLY A 126 -27.29 -11.85 22.70
N LEU A 127 -28.36 -11.69 23.51
CA LEU A 127 -28.38 -12.15 24.91
C LEU A 127 -29.66 -12.91 25.28
N ALA A 128 -30.04 -13.96 24.55
CA ALA A 128 -30.92 -15.01 25.08
C ALA A 128 -30.87 -16.32 24.26
N ALA A 129 -30.54 -17.42 24.94
CA ALA A 129 -30.66 -18.84 24.53
C ALA A 129 -29.65 -19.32 23.46
N CYS A 130 -28.99 -20.48 23.54
CA CYS A 130 -29.32 -21.76 24.18
C CYS A 130 -28.04 -22.47 24.67
N ALA A 131 -28.21 -23.31 25.69
CA ALA A 131 -27.20 -24.20 26.25
C ALA A 131 -26.96 -25.47 25.40
N ASP A 132 -25.81 -26.08 25.68
CA ASP A 132 -25.35 -27.47 25.47
C ASP A 132 -24.38 -27.78 24.32
N ASP A 133 -23.14 -28.05 24.76
CA ASP A 133 -22.08 -28.97 24.31
C ASP A 133 -21.47 -28.87 22.89
N ASP A 134 -20.31 -28.21 22.80
CA ASP A 134 -19.00 -28.90 22.74
C ASP A 134 -17.84 -27.88 22.90
N LEU A 135 -16.96 -28.15 23.87
CA LEU A 135 -15.78 -27.34 24.21
C LEU A 135 -14.55 -27.82 23.42
N ASP A 136 -14.06 -26.99 22.50
CA ASP A 136 -12.62 -26.72 22.25
C ASP A 136 -12.44 -25.81 21.00
N ASP A 137 -12.66 -24.49 21.15
CA ASP A 137 -11.80 -23.41 20.62
C ASP A 137 -12.40 -22.05 21.06
N ILE A 138 -12.05 -21.61 22.27
CA ILE A 138 -12.27 -20.23 22.70
C ILE A 138 -10.98 -19.46 22.38
N ALA A 139 -10.90 -18.95 21.15
CA ALA A 139 -10.08 -17.79 20.81
C ALA A 139 -10.82 -16.98 19.73
N ASP A 140 -11.35 -15.85 20.19
CA ASP A 140 -11.96 -14.74 19.45
C ASP A 140 -13.36 -14.98 18.87
N ALA A 141 -14.34 -15.05 19.78
CA ALA A 141 -15.70 -14.65 19.53
C ALA A 141 -15.76 -13.13 19.27
N ASP A 142 -15.55 -12.72 18.01
CA ASP A 142 -15.81 -11.36 17.55
C ASP A 142 -16.59 -11.41 16.23
N GLY A 143 -17.80 -11.95 16.31
CA GLY A 143 -18.83 -11.76 15.29
C GLY A 143 -19.94 -10.93 15.91
N VAL A 144 -20.09 -9.67 15.48
CA VAL A 144 -21.31 -8.82 15.50
C VAL A 144 -20.91 -7.42 15.00
N HIS A 145 -21.82 -6.71 14.35
CA HIS A 145 -21.68 -5.38 13.72
C HIS A 145 -21.31 -4.24 14.70
N THR A 146 -20.13 -4.32 15.32
CA THR A 146 -19.63 -3.35 16.29
C THR A 146 -18.85 -2.24 15.58
N LEU A 147 -19.00 -0.98 16.03
CA LEU A 147 -18.30 0.21 15.49
C LEU A 147 -16.76 0.12 15.52
N THR A 148 -16.21 -0.84 16.26
CA THR A 148 -14.77 -1.03 16.46
C THR A 148 -14.28 -2.26 15.71
N GLY A 149 -13.19 -2.13 14.96
CA GLY A 149 -12.53 -3.31 14.37
C GLY A 149 -11.27 -3.01 13.59
N GLU A 150 -10.46 -4.06 13.38
CA GLU A 150 -9.18 -3.98 12.65
C GLU A 150 -9.26 -4.56 11.24
N VAL A 151 -9.02 -3.73 10.24
CA VAL A 151 -9.09 -4.07 8.83
C VAL A 151 -7.69 -4.40 8.32
N ASP A 152 -7.38 -5.69 8.14
CA ASP A 152 -6.16 -6.11 7.46
C ASP A 152 -6.40 -6.13 5.94
N LEU A 153 -5.94 -5.06 5.27
CA LEU A 153 -6.06 -4.91 3.82
C LEU A 153 -5.39 -6.05 3.03
N SER A 154 -4.40 -6.73 3.63
CA SER A 154 -3.73 -7.86 2.99
C SER A 154 -4.64 -9.08 2.88
N ILE A 155 -5.47 -9.32 3.91
CA ILE A 155 -6.46 -10.40 3.94
C ILE A 155 -7.63 -10.05 3.02
N ALA A 156 -8.13 -8.81 3.09
CA ALA A 156 -9.21 -8.34 2.21
C ALA A 156 -8.85 -8.44 0.72
N ARG A 157 -7.63 -8.05 0.35
CA ARG A 157 -7.12 -8.19 -1.03
C ARG A 157 -7.13 -9.65 -1.50
N ALA A 158 -6.63 -10.56 -0.66
CA ALA A 158 -6.57 -11.98 -0.98
C ALA A 158 -7.97 -12.61 -1.07
N GLY A 159 -8.87 -12.26 -0.15
CA GLY A 159 -10.27 -12.69 -0.15
C GLY A 159 -11.03 -12.23 -1.40
N ALA A 160 -10.91 -10.96 -1.75
CA ALA A 160 -11.55 -10.38 -2.93
C ALA A 160 -11.04 -11.04 -4.24
N ALA A 161 -9.73 -11.29 -4.34
CA ALA A 161 -9.16 -11.97 -5.50
C ALA A 161 -9.68 -13.41 -5.66
N VAL A 162 -9.83 -14.12 -4.54
CA VAL A 162 -10.42 -15.47 -4.51
C VAL A 162 -11.88 -15.45 -4.92
N ALA A 163 -12.67 -14.53 -4.40
CA ALA A 163 -14.08 -14.36 -4.77
C ALA A 163 -14.23 -14.07 -6.27
N ALA A 164 -13.47 -13.11 -6.79
CA ALA A 164 -13.48 -12.74 -8.20
C ALA A 164 -13.12 -13.92 -9.11
N ARG A 165 -12.06 -14.65 -8.78
CA ARG A 165 -11.65 -15.83 -9.57
C ARG A 165 -12.68 -16.95 -9.52
N ARG A 166 -13.27 -17.19 -8.34
CA ARG A 166 -14.34 -18.17 -8.15
C ARG A 166 -15.55 -17.84 -9.03
N GLU A 167 -15.95 -16.57 -9.07
CA GLU A 167 -17.05 -16.09 -9.92
C GLU A 167 -16.72 -16.21 -11.42
N GLN A 168 -15.50 -15.89 -11.84
CA GLN A 168 -15.03 -16.09 -13.22
C GLN A 168 -15.14 -17.55 -13.67
N LEU A 169 -14.89 -18.51 -12.77
CA LEU A 169 -15.00 -19.94 -13.04
C LEU A 169 -16.44 -20.47 -12.91
N GLY A 170 -17.43 -19.60 -12.65
CA GLY A 170 -18.83 -19.99 -12.46
C GLY A 170 -19.06 -20.86 -11.21
N LEU A 171 -18.15 -20.78 -10.23
CA LEU A 171 -18.22 -21.59 -9.02
C LEU A 171 -19.03 -20.85 -7.95
N SER A 172 -20.07 -21.48 -7.41
CA SER A 172 -20.82 -20.92 -6.28
C SER A 172 -20.17 -21.31 -4.95
N GLN A 173 -20.30 -20.47 -3.92
CA GLN A 173 -19.80 -20.78 -2.57
C GLN A 173 -20.35 -22.09 -2.01
N ARG A 174 -21.60 -22.43 -2.34
CA ARG A 174 -22.24 -23.72 -2.00
C ARG A 174 -21.53 -24.90 -2.65
N LYS A 175 -21.11 -24.78 -3.91
CA LYS A 175 -20.42 -25.86 -4.64
C LYS A 175 -19.10 -26.24 -3.96
N LEU A 176 -18.31 -25.27 -3.51
CA LEU A 176 -17.06 -25.55 -2.77
C LEU A 176 -17.31 -26.20 -1.39
N ALA A 177 -18.44 -25.90 -0.76
CA ALA A 177 -18.84 -26.52 0.49
C ALA A 177 -19.33 -27.96 0.29
N ASP A 178 -20.12 -28.20 -0.75
CA ASP A 178 -20.63 -29.52 -1.14
C ASP A 178 -19.48 -30.47 -1.51
N GLU A 179 -18.43 -29.95 -2.17
CA GLU A 179 -17.20 -30.68 -2.52
C GLU A 179 -16.20 -30.80 -1.34
N ARG A 180 -16.58 -30.36 -0.13
CA ARG A 180 -15.80 -30.44 1.13
C ARG A 180 -14.41 -29.77 1.06
N ILE A 181 -14.25 -28.77 0.20
CA ILE A 181 -13.00 -28.03 0.03
C ILE A 181 -12.79 -27.06 1.19
N VAL A 182 -13.86 -26.37 1.60
CA VAL A 182 -13.88 -25.45 2.74
C VAL A 182 -15.32 -25.29 3.21
N SER A 183 -15.53 -25.03 4.51
CA SER A 183 -16.86 -24.67 5.01
C SER A 183 -17.35 -23.40 4.32
N GLN A 184 -18.62 -23.36 3.92
CA GLN A 184 -19.23 -22.15 3.34
C GLN A 184 -19.05 -20.93 4.25
N SER A 185 -19.20 -21.10 5.57
CA SER A 185 -19.03 -20.01 6.53
C SER A 185 -17.58 -19.50 6.59
N GLN A 186 -16.59 -20.39 6.48
CA GLN A 186 -15.18 -20.02 6.48
C GLN A 186 -14.76 -19.35 5.19
N LEU A 187 -15.28 -19.82 4.04
CA LEU A 187 -15.02 -19.19 2.75
C LEU A 187 -15.59 -17.77 2.70
N VAL A 188 -16.81 -17.58 3.19
CA VAL A 188 -17.46 -16.26 3.25
C VAL A 188 -16.65 -15.27 4.11
N LYS A 189 -16.23 -15.68 5.31
CA LYS A 189 -15.38 -14.84 6.18
C LYS A 189 -14.05 -14.48 5.53
N PHE A 190 -13.44 -15.44 4.82
CA PHE A 190 -12.19 -15.19 4.10
C PHE A 190 -12.37 -14.26 2.89
N GLU A 191 -13.39 -14.48 2.06
CA GLU A 191 -13.70 -13.63 0.90
C GLU A 191 -13.99 -12.18 1.30
N ARG A 192 -14.57 -11.97 2.49
CA ARG A 192 -14.82 -10.64 3.08
C ARG A 192 -13.61 -10.02 3.80
N GLY A 193 -12.47 -10.73 3.85
CA GLY A 193 -11.28 -10.23 4.53
C GLY A 193 -11.31 -10.33 6.06
N GLU A 194 -12.28 -11.04 6.64
CA GLU A 194 -12.48 -11.14 8.09
C GLU A 194 -11.54 -12.15 8.75
N HIS A 195 -11.15 -13.21 8.05
CA HIS A 195 -10.32 -14.29 8.61
C HIS A 195 -9.35 -14.87 7.58
N TRP A 196 -8.14 -15.22 8.02
CA TRP A 196 -7.14 -15.90 7.21
C TRP A 196 -7.18 -17.43 7.43
N PRO A 197 -7.59 -18.23 6.43
CA PRO A 197 -7.64 -19.68 6.56
C PRO A 197 -6.27 -20.32 6.82
N ARG A 198 -6.27 -21.52 7.41
CA ARG A 198 -5.05 -22.34 7.57
C ARG A 198 -4.48 -22.72 6.20
N GLN A 199 -3.16 -22.93 6.15
CA GLN A 199 -2.41 -23.21 4.91
C GLN A 199 -2.98 -24.38 4.10
N SER A 200 -3.42 -25.45 4.76
CA SER A 200 -4.03 -26.61 4.10
C SER A 200 -5.36 -26.30 3.41
N THR A 201 -6.14 -25.36 3.93
CA THR A 201 -7.38 -24.89 3.31
C THR A 201 -7.07 -23.97 2.13
N LEU A 202 -6.07 -23.10 2.25
CA LEU A 202 -5.62 -22.25 1.14
C LEU A 202 -5.15 -23.06 -0.05
N THR A 203 -4.33 -24.10 0.15
CA THR A 203 -3.86 -24.97 -0.94
C THR A 203 -5.00 -25.71 -1.63
N ARG A 204 -6.05 -26.10 -0.88
CA ARG A 204 -7.26 -26.71 -1.45
C ARG A 204 -8.06 -25.71 -2.30
N ILE A 205 -8.21 -24.48 -1.82
CA ILE A 205 -8.86 -23.39 -2.58
C ILE A 205 -8.05 -23.08 -3.86
N GLU A 206 -6.73 -22.95 -3.76
CA GLU A 206 -5.85 -22.66 -4.90
C GLU A 206 -5.96 -23.71 -6.01
N GLY A 207 -5.93 -24.99 -5.64
CA GLY A 207 -6.10 -26.08 -6.61
C GLY A 207 -7.45 -26.05 -7.34
N TYR A 208 -8.50 -25.53 -6.70
CA TYR A 208 -9.83 -25.39 -7.30
C TYR A 208 -10.01 -24.13 -8.16
N LEU A 209 -9.15 -23.14 -7.98
CA LEU A 209 -9.15 -21.90 -8.76
C LEU A 209 -8.20 -21.96 -9.97
N ASP A 210 -7.64 -23.14 -10.26
CA ASP A 210 -6.53 -23.37 -11.20
C ASP A 210 -5.31 -22.48 -10.89
N TRP A 211 -5.04 -22.24 -9.61
CA TRP A 211 -3.91 -21.46 -9.14
C TRP A 211 -2.83 -22.37 -8.55
N SER A 212 -1.58 -22.01 -8.80
CA SER A 212 -0.44 -22.70 -8.17
C SER A 212 -0.45 -22.50 -6.64
N PRO A 213 -0.01 -23.50 -5.85
CA PRO A 213 0.07 -23.36 -4.41
C PRO A 213 0.87 -22.13 -3.97
N GLY A 214 0.37 -21.39 -2.97
CA GLY A 214 0.97 -20.16 -2.46
C GLY A 214 0.61 -18.88 -3.24
N THR A 215 -0.25 -18.95 -4.26
CA THR A 215 -0.75 -17.78 -5.00
C THR A 215 -1.58 -16.85 -4.12
N ILE A 216 -2.45 -17.36 -3.25
CA ILE A 216 -3.25 -16.55 -2.33
C ILE A 216 -2.33 -15.82 -1.33
N ALA A 217 -1.28 -16.49 -0.85
CA ALA A 217 -0.27 -15.88 0.02
C ALA A 217 0.55 -14.78 -0.70
N ARG A 218 0.87 -14.97 -1.99
CA ARG A 218 1.50 -13.92 -2.82
C ARG A 218 0.57 -12.73 -3.02
N ILE A 219 -0.72 -12.96 -3.25
CA ILE A 219 -1.70 -11.88 -3.40
C ILE A 219 -1.81 -11.09 -2.08
N ARG A 220 -1.83 -11.77 -0.93
CA ARG A 220 -1.73 -11.12 0.39
C ARG A 220 -0.49 -10.25 0.51
N ALA A 221 0.66 -10.74 0.04
CA ALA A 221 1.92 -10.00 0.03
C ALA A 221 1.97 -8.83 -0.98
N GLY A 222 0.93 -8.67 -1.82
CA GLY A 222 0.79 -7.56 -2.77
C GLY A 222 1.02 -7.90 -4.23
N ALA A 223 1.14 -9.18 -4.59
CA ALA A 223 1.14 -9.58 -6.00
C ALA A 223 -0.28 -9.42 -6.62
N PRO A 224 -0.38 -9.07 -7.90
CA PRO A 224 -1.67 -9.05 -8.61
C PRO A 224 -2.25 -10.47 -8.75
N ALA A 225 -3.59 -10.57 -8.83
CA ALA A 225 -4.28 -11.82 -9.10
C ALA A 225 -4.02 -12.26 -10.56
N PRO A 226 -3.80 -13.56 -10.84
CA PRO A 226 -3.65 -14.04 -12.21
C PRO A 226 -5.00 -14.10 -12.95
N ASP A 227 -5.13 -13.36 -14.06
CA ASP A 227 -6.34 -13.30 -14.89
C ASP A 227 -6.37 -14.37 -16.00
N ALA A 228 -7.59 -14.82 -16.36
CA ALA A 228 -7.86 -15.93 -17.29
C ALA A 228 -7.39 -15.69 -18.74
N GLU A 229 -7.15 -14.44 -19.15
CA GLU A 229 -6.76 -14.09 -20.53
C GLU A 229 -5.25 -14.06 -20.76
N SER A 230 -4.43 -14.32 -19.75
CA SER A 230 -3.00 -14.51 -19.94
C SER A 230 -2.67 -15.91 -20.45
N THR A 231 -3.26 -16.30 -21.59
CA THR A 231 -2.83 -17.45 -22.40
C THR A 231 -1.60 -17.06 -23.21
N GLU A 232 -0.52 -16.66 -22.53
CA GLU A 232 0.86 -16.71 -23.02
C GLU A 232 1.80 -16.31 -21.88
N VAL A 233 1.94 -17.16 -20.86
CA VAL A 233 2.90 -16.89 -19.79
C VAL A 233 3.74 -18.11 -19.53
N LEU A 234 4.88 -18.12 -20.20
CA LEU A 234 6.14 -18.67 -19.69
C LEU A 234 6.12 -18.62 -18.15
N SER A 235 6.30 -19.75 -17.46
CA SER A 235 6.24 -19.81 -15.98
C SER A 235 6.98 -18.62 -15.34
N PRO A 236 6.59 -18.11 -14.15
CA PRO A 236 7.29 -16.98 -13.50
C PRO A 236 8.82 -17.18 -13.43
N THR A 237 9.24 -18.43 -13.33
CA THR A 237 10.63 -18.88 -13.44
C THR A 237 11.28 -18.46 -14.77
N VAL A 238 10.59 -18.69 -15.89
CA VAL A 238 11.03 -18.37 -17.24
C VAL A 238 10.93 -16.86 -17.53
N GLN A 239 9.90 -16.16 -17.06
CA GLN A 239 9.82 -14.68 -17.19
C GLN A 239 11.01 -13.97 -16.53
N VAL A 240 11.38 -14.39 -15.33
CA VAL A 240 12.55 -13.87 -14.64
C VAL A 240 13.84 -14.27 -15.35
N GLY A 241 13.91 -15.48 -15.94
CA GLY A 241 15.03 -15.88 -16.80
C GLY A 241 15.20 -14.95 -18.00
N VAL A 242 14.11 -14.68 -18.73
CA VAL A 242 14.09 -13.74 -19.86
C VAL A 242 14.48 -12.32 -19.41
N LEU A 243 13.99 -11.87 -18.26
CA LEU A 243 14.37 -10.56 -17.71
C LEU A 243 15.86 -10.49 -17.37
N ILE A 244 16.43 -11.55 -16.78
CA ILE A 244 17.87 -11.64 -16.50
C ILE A 244 18.65 -11.58 -17.82
N ASP A 245 18.30 -12.40 -18.81
CA ASP A 245 18.98 -12.44 -20.11
C ASP A 245 18.92 -11.08 -20.83
N ALA A 246 17.73 -10.47 -20.87
CA ALA A 246 17.53 -9.14 -21.46
C ALA A 246 18.36 -8.07 -20.74
N SER A 247 18.43 -8.15 -19.41
CA SER A 247 19.18 -7.19 -18.58
C SER A 247 20.69 -7.37 -18.71
N GLU A 248 21.18 -8.59 -18.86
CA GLU A 248 22.57 -8.84 -19.19
C GLU A 248 22.97 -8.30 -20.55
N ILE A 249 22.10 -8.44 -21.56
CA ILE A 249 22.33 -7.88 -22.89
C ILE A 249 22.38 -6.35 -22.81
N ALA A 250 21.43 -5.73 -22.12
CA ALA A 250 21.40 -4.28 -21.92
C ALA A 250 22.66 -3.79 -21.19
N LEU A 251 23.09 -4.48 -20.13
CA LEU A 251 24.32 -4.14 -19.41
C LEU A 251 25.56 -4.27 -20.31
N ARG A 252 25.67 -5.33 -21.13
CA ARG A 252 26.77 -5.49 -22.10
C ARG A 252 26.80 -4.36 -23.12
N GLN A 253 25.65 -3.93 -23.63
CA GLN A 253 25.54 -2.80 -24.55
C GLN A 253 25.97 -1.47 -23.89
N LEU A 254 25.55 -1.24 -22.65
CA LEU A 254 25.95 -0.07 -21.87
C LEU A 254 27.45 -0.04 -21.60
N LEU A 255 28.05 -1.18 -21.23
CA LEU A 255 29.49 -1.30 -21.04
C LEU A 255 30.28 -1.05 -22.33
N ALA A 256 29.80 -1.56 -23.47
CA ALA A 256 30.42 -1.29 -24.76
C ALA A 256 30.36 0.20 -25.13
N ARG A 257 29.24 0.86 -24.84
CA ARG A 257 29.10 2.32 -25.03
C ARG A 257 29.99 3.12 -24.09
N ALA A 258 30.10 2.70 -22.82
CA ALA A 258 30.98 3.31 -21.84
C ALA A 258 32.46 3.23 -22.25
N ALA A 259 32.88 2.14 -22.88
CA ALA A 259 34.25 2.00 -23.41
C ALA A 259 34.56 2.99 -24.56
N GLY A 260 33.53 3.51 -25.23
CA GLY A 260 33.65 4.51 -26.28
C GLY A 260 33.53 5.96 -25.82
N LEU A 261 33.42 6.20 -24.50
CA LEU A 261 33.26 7.56 -23.97
C LEU A 261 34.45 8.46 -24.34
N PRO A 262 34.20 9.74 -24.68
CA PRO A 262 35.26 10.72 -24.86
C PRO A 262 35.96 11.01 -23.53
N SER A 263 37.11 11.70 -23.58
CA SER A 263 37.79 12.18 -22.38
C SER A 263 36.87 12.98 -21.46
N ALA A 264 37.00 12.84 -20.14
CA ALA A 264 36.21 13.55 -19.14
C ALA A 264 36.33 15.09 -19.22
N SER A 265 37.38 15.60 -19.88
CA SER A 265 37.54 17.03 -20.16
C SER A 265 36.77 17.52 -21.40
N SER A 266 36.20 16.61 -22.19
CA SER A 266 35.42 16.95 -23.39
C SER A 266 34.08 17.58 -23.01
N PRO A 267 33.63 18.65 -23.69
CA PRO A 267 32.30 19.22 -23.49
C PRO A 267 31.15 18.23 -23.72
N GLN A 268 31.36 17.22 -24.58
CA GLN A 268 30.35 16.22 -24.94
C GLN A 268 30.21 15.11 -23.89
N PHE A 269 31.22 14.93 -23.02
CA PHE A 269 31.27 13.83 -22.07
C PHE A 269 30.04 13.78 -21.14
N GLY A 270 29.64 14.94 -20.60
CA GLY A 270 28.48 15.01 -19.70
C GLY A 270 27.16 14.58 -20.37
N ALA A 271 26.97 14.97 -21.63
CA ALA A 271 25.79 14.62 -22.40
C ALA A 271 25.71 13.13 -22.77
N GLU A 272 26.86 12.46 -22.87
CA GLU A 272 26.93 11.02 -23.16
C GLU A 272 26.83 10.15 -21.91
N ILE A 273 27.46 10.54 -20.79
CA ILE A 273 27.50 9.72 -19.57
C ILE A 273 26.20 9.76 -18.75
N ALA A 274 25.52 10.91 -18.71
CA ALA A 274 24.26 11.08 -17.98
C ALA A 274 23.17 10.07 -18.36
N PRO A 275 22.84 9.86 -19.66
CA PRO A 275 21.84 8.86 -20.04
C PRO A 275 22.27 7.44 -19.68
N MET A 276 23.55 7.11 -19.78
CA MET A 276 24.05 5.78 -19.39
C MET A 276 23.86 5.50 -17.90
N LEU A 277 24.17 6.47 -17.03
CA LEU A 277 23.92 6.36 -15.59
C LEU A 277 22.42 6.29 -15.27
N ALA A 278 21.56 7.00 -16.01
CA ALA A 278 20.12 6.90 -15.86
C ALA A 278 19.59 5.51 -16.26
N GLU A 279 20.09 4.93 -17.35
CA GLU A 279 19.74 3.58 -17.80
C GLU A 279 20.19 2.50 -16.80
N LEU A 280 21.41 2.60 -16.26
CA LEU A 280 21.90 1.68 -15.22
C LEU A 280 21.03 1.74 -13.95
N ARG A 281 20.67 2.95 -13.48
CA ARG A 281 19.75 3.14 -12.33
C ARG A 281 18.35 2.57 -12.61
N ARG A 282 17.87 2.65 -13.85
CA ARG A 282 16.60 2.03 -14.27
C ARG A 282 16.71 0.51 -14.24
N LEU A 283 17.81 -0.05 -14.73
CA LEU A 283 18.07 -1.49 -14.72
C LEU A 283 18.16 -2.04 -13.29
N GLU A 284 18.88 -1.35 -12.40
CA GLU A 284 18.98 -1.71 -10.99
C GLU A 284 17.61 -1.77 -10.31
N ARG A 285 16.76 -0.75 -10.51
CA ARG A 285 15.40 -0.73 -9.95
C ARG A 285 14.55 -1.90 -10.45
N GLY A 286 14.61 -2.20 -11.75
CA GLY A 286 13.87 -3.32 -12.34
C GLY A 286 14.28 -4.67 -11.76
N ILE A 287 15.59 -4.90 -11.64
CA ILE A 287 16.12 -6.16 -11.10
C ILE A 287 15.91 -6.25 -9.57
N SER A 288 16.04 -5.15 -8.83
CA SER A 288 15.82 -5.14 -7.38
C SER A 288 14.37 -5.47 -7.02
N GLY A 289 13.40 -4.96 -7.78
CA GLY A 289 11.99 -5.32 -7.62
C GLY A 289 11.73 -6.81 -7.89
N THR A 290 12.49 -7.40 -8.82
CA THR A 290 12.42 -8.84 -9.13
C THR A 290 13.03 -9.68 -8.01
N ALA A 291 14.15 -9.25 -7.44
CA ALA A 291 14.80 -9.93 -6.31
C ALA A 291 13.87 -10.05 -5.10
N ALA A 292 13.07 -9.03 -4.83
CA ALA A 292 12.11 -9.01 -3.72
C ALA A 292 10.94 -9.99 -3.92
N THR A 293 10.61 -10.31 -5.17
CA THR A 293 9.43 -11.11 -5.53
C THR A 293 9.77 -12.55 -5.93
N SER A 294 11.06 -12.88 -6.08
CA SER A 294 11.54 -14.20 -6.56
C SER A 294 12.76 -14.69 -5.76
N PRO A 295 12.58 -15.21 -4.53
CA PRO A 295 13.68 -15.68 -3.69
C PRO A 295 14.35 -16.94 -4.24
N GLY A 296 15.63 -17.16 -3.88
CA GLY A 296 16.37 -18.40 -4.22
C GLY A 296 17.13 -18.38 -5.55
N ARG A 297 17.39 -17.20 -6.12
CA ARG A 297 18.06 -17.05 -7.42
C ARG A 297 19.34 -16.22 -7.32
N PRO A 298 20.52 -16.85 -7.18
CA PRO A 298 21.79 -16.14 -7.01
C PRO A 298 22.20 -15.32 -8.25
N GLU A 299 21.67 -15.63 -9.43
CA GLU A 299 21.94 -14.92 -10.68
C GLU A 299 21.49 -13.46 -10.61
N VAL A 300 20.36 -13.21 -9.94
CA VAL A 300 19.82 -11.86 -9.71
C VAL A 300 20.77 -11.04 -8.85
N ALA A 301 21.29 -11.64 -7.77
CA ALA A 301 22.25 -10.99 -6.88
C ALA A 301 23.57 -10.67 -7.61
N ARG A 302 24.07 -11.59 -8.45
CA ARG A 302 25.25 -11.36 -9.30
C ARG A 302 25.03 -10.19 -10.25
N LEU A 303 23.89 -10.16 -10.95
CA LEU A 303 23.58 -9.08 -11.89
C LEU A 303 23.46 -7.72 -11.18
N LEU A 304 22.77 -7.66 -10.03
CA LEU A 304 22.70 -6.44 -9.21
C LEU A 304 24.09 -5.98 -8.76
N SER A 305 24.94 -6.90 -8.32
CA SER A 305 26.32 -6.58 -7.95
C SER A 305 27.08 -5.96 -9.13
N GLN A 306 26.92 -6.52 -10.33
CA GLN A 306 27.62 -6.02 -11.52
C GLN A 306 27.11 -4.64 -11.95
N ILE A 307 25.79 -4.41 -11.91
CA ILE A 307 25.18 -3.11 -12.22
C ILE A 307 25.66 -2.05 -11.22
N ARG A 308 25.70 -2.37 -9.93
CA ARG A 308 26.14 -1.44 -8.88
C ARG A 308 27.60 -1.06 -9.06
N LEU A 309 28.50 -2.03 -9.21
CA LEU A 309 29.92 -1.76 -9.49
C LEU A 309 30.11 -0.89 -10.73
N THR A 310 29.37 -1.19 -11.81
CA THR A 310 29.43 -0.38 -13.05
C THR A 310 28.95 1.05 -12.82
N THR A 311 27.87 1.22 -12.05
CA THR A 311 27.33 2.54 -11.71
C THR A 311 28.32 3.33 -10.86
N GLU A 312 28.96 2.68 -9.89
CA GLU A 312 30.02 3.26 -9.05
C GLU A 312 31.19 3.75 -9.90
N ASP A 313 31.73 2.89 -10.77
CA ASP A 313 32.84 3.23 -11.65
C ASP A 313 32.52 4.43 -12.57
N LEU A 314 31.34 4.41 -13.20
CA LEU A 314 30.92 5.49 -14.10
C LEU A 314 30.59 6.78 -13.34
N ALA A 315 30.01 6.69 -12.15
CA ALA A 315 29.76 7.87 -11.31
C ALA A 315 31.10 8.50 -10.86
N ASP A 316 32.11 7.69 -10.55
CA ASP A 316 33.44 8.16 -10.19
C ASP A 316 34.15 8.88 -11.35
N ILE A 317 34.00 8.37 -12.58
CA ILE A 317 34.50 9.05 -13.78
C ILE A 317 33.69 10.34 -14.02
N ALA A 318 32.35 10.27 -13.91
CA ALA A 318 31.46 11.41 -14.11
C ALA A 318 31.78 12.57 -13.15
N ALA A 319 32.02 12.26 -11.88
CA ALA A 319 32.29 13.24 -10.83
C ALA A 319 33.59 14.02 -11.03
N ARG A 320 34.54 13.52 -11.85
CA ARG A 320 35.79 14.22 -12.20
C ARG A 320 35.61 15.21 -13.35
N ALA A 321 34.50 15.17 -14.07
CA ALA A 321 34.22 16.11 -15.14
C ALA A 321 33.90 17.50 -14.58
N PRO A 322 34.34 18.59 -15.24
CA PRO A 322 34.02 19.96 -14.80
C PRO A 322 32.51 20.24 -14.71
N ALA A 323 31.72 19.56 -15.55
CA ALA A 323 30.27 19.70 -15.62
C ALA A 323 29.51 18.64 -14.81
N ALA A 324 30.16 17.96 -13.86
CA ALA A 324 29.53 16.90 -13.06
C ALA A 324 28.28 17.42 -12.32
N THR A 325 27.19 16.66 -12.41
CA THR A 325 25.95 17.01 -11.71
C THR A 325 26.09 16.83 -10.19
N LEU A 326 25.19 17.44 -9.41
CA LEU A 326 25.16 17.25 -7.96
C LEU A 326 25.00 15.77 -7.62
N GLY A 327 24.08 15.06 -8.29
CA GLY A 327 23.82 13.64 -8.08
C GLY A 327 25.04 12.78 -8.38
N GLN A 328 25.73 13.01 -9.49
CA GLN A 328 26.95 12.27 -9.86
C GLN A 328 28.05 12.45 -8.80
N ARG A 329 28.28 13.69 -8.34
CA ARG A 329 29.26 13.97 -7.28
C ARG A 329 28.86 13.34 -5.95
N LEU A 330 27.58 13.38 -5.60
CA LEU A 330 27.05 12.74 -4.39
C LEU A 330 27.26 11.23 -4.42
N THR A 331 26.87 10.58 -5.52
CA THR A 331 27.03 9.14 -5.70
C THR A 331 28.49 8.73 -5.58
N ALA A 332 29.40 9.42 -6.30
CA ALA A 332 30.83 9.15 -6.22
C ALA A 332 31.41 9.30 -4.79
N VAL A 333 31.05 10.36 -4.07
CA VAL A 333 31.53 10.56 -2.69
C VAL A 333 30.97 9.49 -1.75
N ARG A 334 29.67 9.18 -1.86
CA ARG A 334 28.99 8.19 -1.03
C ARG A 334 29.58 6.80 -1.23
N THR A 335 29.73 6.35 -2.48
CA THR A 335 30.18 5.00 -2.81
C THR A 335 31.65 4.79 -2.45
N ARG A 336 32.52 5.77 -2.77
CA ARG A 336 33.94 5.74 -2.39
C ARG A 336 34.15 5.69 -0.88
N SER A 337 33.28 6.38 -0.14
CA SER A 337 33.30 6.41 1.32
C SER A 337 32.48 5.27 1.95
N ARG A 338 31.87 4.40 1.14
CA ARG A 338 31.02 3.26 1.55
C ARG A 338 29.88 3.65 2.50
N LEU A 339 29.32 4.83 2.30
CA LEU A 339 28.22 5.33 3.11
C LEU A 339 26.88 4.83 2.57
N SER A 340 25.99 4.45 3.48
CA SER A 340 24.59 4.16 3.18
C SER A 340 23.81 5.47 2.95
N LEU A 341 22.65 5.36 2.29
CA LEU A 341 21.75 6.52 2.08
C LEU A 341 21.30 7.13 3.42
N ALA A 342 21.07 6.30 4.44
CA ALA A 342 20.68 6.74 5.78
C ALA A 342 21.78 7.54 6.48
N GLU A 343 23.05 7.12 6.35
CA GLU A 343 24.18 7.85 6.92
C GLU A 343 24.40 9.19 6.22
N VAL A 344 24.25 9.25 4.90
CA VAL A 344 24.32 10.51 4.14
C VAL A 344 23.19 11.45 4.53
N ALA A 345 21.96 10.94 4.65
CA ALA A 345 20.80 11.72 5.08
C ALA A 345 21.05 12.34 6.46
N ALA A 346 21.46 11.51 7.43
CA ALA A 346 21.80 11.97 8.77
C ALA A 346 22.95 13.00 8.79
N ALA A 347 24.03 12.75 8.04
CA ALA A 347 25.19 13.63 8.01
C ALA A 347 24.96 14.95 7.28
N SER A 348 24.07 14.97 6.29
CA SER A 348 23.67 16.19 5.56
C SER A 348 22.51 16.93 6.22
N GLY A 349 21.85 16.35 7.23
CA GLY A 349 20.65 16.93 7.83
C GLY A 349 19.42 16.89 6.90
N THR A 350 19.35 15.91 6.01
CA THR A 350 18.24 15.68 5.08
C THR A 350 17.56 14.33 5.32
N ASP A 351 16.47 14.03 4.62
CA ASP A 351 15.84 12.71 4.65
C ASP A 351 16.39 11.77 3.54
N ILE A 352 16.13 10.47 3.68
CA ILE A 352 16.60 9.43 2.74
C ILE A 352 16.03 9.65 1.33
N ASP A 353 14.80 10.16 1.23
CA ASP A 353 14.13 10.39 -0.06
C ASP A 353 14.79 11.55 -0.82
N THR A 354 15.29 12.56 -0.11
CA THR A 354 16.06 13.69 -0.62
C THR A 354 17.40 13.24 -1.17
N VAL A 355 18.13 12.39 -0.43
CA VAL A 355 19.39 11.79 -0.91
C VAL A 355 19.11 10.92 -2.15
N THR A 356 18.06 10.10 -2.11
CA THR A 356 17.66 9.25 -3.24
C THR A 356 17.26 10.09 -4.46
N ALA A 357 16.54 11.20 -4.26
CA ALA A 357 16.17 12.12 -5.33
C ALA A 357 17.41 12.81 -5.92
N ALA A 358 18.36 13.22 -5.09
CA ALA A 358 19.60 13.82 -5.54
C ALA A 358 20.43 12.86 -6.39
N GLU A 359 20.62 11.62 -5.92
CA GLU A 359 21.30 10.56 -6.67
C GLU A 359 20.53 10.12 -7.91
N ALA A 360 19.22 10.35 -7.98
CA ALA A 360 18.41 10.10 -9.16
C ALA A 360 18.33 11.31 -10.11
N GLU A 361 19.07 12.39 -9.84
CA GLU A 361 19.04 13.66 -10.59
C GLU A 361 17.64 14.27 -10.71
N ARG A 362 16.80 14.01 -9.70
CA ARG A 362 15.47 14.64 -9.58
C ARG A 362 15.59 16.05 -9.00
N PRO A 363 14.62 16.94 -9.28
CA PRO A 363 14.60 18.28 -8.69
C PRO A 363 14.64 18.23 -7.16
N LEU A 364 15.42 19.14 -6.57
CA LEU A 364 15.57 19.30 -5.12
C LEU A 364 15.19 20.73 -4.71
N SER A 365 14.80 20.90 -3.45
CA SER A 365 14.67 22.24 -2.86
C SER A 365 16.03 22.92 -2.77
N ALA A 366 16.04 24.26 -2.77
CA ALA A 366 17.27 25.04 -2.65
C ALA A 366 18.05 24.70 -1.37
N GLN A 367 17.33 24.50 -0.25
CA GLN A 367 17.92 24.12 1.03
C GLN A 367 18.58 22.74 0.97
N ALA A 368 17.88 21.74 0.42
CA ALA A 368 18.41 20.38 0.28
C ALA A 368 19.66 20.35 -0.61
N ARG A 369 19.65 21.12 -1.70
CA ARG A 369 20.81 21.26 -2.58
C ARG A 369 22.04 21.81 -1.82
N VAL A 370 21.87 22.88 -1.04
CA VAL A 370 22.98 23.47 -0.25
C VAL A 370 23.52 22.47 0.78
N ALA A 371 22.63 21.76 1.48
CA ALA A 371 23.02 20.76 2.47
C ALA A 371 23.86 19.62 1.85
N ILE A 372 23.45 19.12 0.68
CA ILE A 372 24.19 18.09 -0.07
C ILE A 372 25.52 18.63 -0.60
N GLU A 373 25.57 19.86 -1.11
CA GLU A 373 26.82 20.47 -1.57
C GLU A 373 27.84 20.61 -0.42
N GLN A 374 27.40 21.01 0.77
CA GLN A 374 28.24 21.07 1.97
C GLN A 374 28.74 19.69 2.38
N PHE A 375 27.87 18.67 2.39
CA PHE A 375 28.26 17.30 2.66
C PHE A 375 29.35 16.80 1.68
N ILE A 376 29.15 17.01 0.38
CA ILE A 376 30.13 16.63 -0.66
C ILE A 376 31.46 17.35 -0.43
N ALA A 377 31.45 18.64 -0.10
CA ALA A 377 32.66 19.41 0.14
C ALA A 377 33.47 18.90 1.34
N VAL A 378 32.80 18.47 2.42
CA VAL A 378 33.44 17.97 3.64
C VAL A 378 33.97 16.54 3.46
N VAL A 379 33.16 15.64 2.89
CA VAL A 379 33.49 14.21 2.79
C VAL A 379 34.35 13.92 1.56
N GLY A 380 34.16 14.66 0.46
CA GLY A 380 34.87 14.47 -0.80
C GLY A 380 36.28 15.06 -0.85
N ALA A 381 36.72 15.80 0.18
CA ALA A 381 38.05 16.40 0.25
C ALA A 381 39.18 15.41 0.67
N ARG A 382 38.89 14.10 0.69
CA ARG A 382 39.82 13.04 1.09
C ARG A 382 40.54 12.36 -0.06
#